data_AF-A0A9E1X850-F1
#
_entry.id   AF-A0A9E1X850-F1
#
_cell.length_a   1.000
_cell.length_b   1.000
_cell.length_c   1.000
_cell.angle_alpha   90.00
_cell.angle_beta   90.00
_cell.angle_gamma   90.00
#
_symmetry.space_group_name_H-M   'P 1'
#
loop_
_entity.id
_entity.type
_entity.pdbx_description
1 polymer ?
#
loop_
_entity_poly.entity_id
_entity_poly.type
_entity_poly.pdbx_seq_one_letter_code
_entity_poly.pdbx_strand_id
1 'polypeptide(L)'
;VAAIMVLNRLSQSNETLSEIHQSLPQFEIIKDKVSLEGIDPEELIKKVSGLFNDADKNTLDGIKFTWDDKWVHLRKSNTEPIMRIYAEAPNKDSAKKLVKRVQSCI
;
A
#
# COMPACT_ATOMS: atom_id res chain seq x y z
N VAL A 1 -10.88 9.26 21.81
CA VAL A 1 -9.89 10.30 21.40
C VAL A 1 -10.04 10.67 19.93
N ALA A 2 -9.87 9.76 18.96
CA ALA A 2 -9.98 10.09 17.52
C ALA A 2 -11.29 10.80 17.12
N ALA A 3 -12.45 10.28 17.57
CA ALA A 3 -13.74 10.90 17.29
C ALA A 3 -13.85 12.34 17.81
N ILE A 4 -13.30 12.63 19.00
CA ILE A 4 -13.27 13.98 19.57
C ILE A 4 -12.39 14.91 18.72
N MET A 5 -11.27 14.42 18.18
CA MET A 5 -10.41 15.23 17.30
C MET A 5 -11.10 15.58 15.97
N VAL A 6 -11.86 14.64 15.40
CA VAL A 6 -12.68 14.91 14.20
C VAL A 6 -13.76 15.95 14.51
N LEU A 7 -14.48 15.80 15.63
CA LEU A 7 -15.49 16.77 16.05
C LEU A 7 -14.90 18.17 16.33
N ASN A 8 -13.72 18.23 16.96
CA ASN A 8 -13.02 19.49 17.21
C ASN A 8 -12.53 20.17 15.91
N ARG A 9 -12.10 19.40 14.90
CA ARG A 9 -11.79 19.96 13.57
C ARG A 9 -13.06 20.51 12.90
N LEU A 10 -14.16 19.75 12.96
CA LEU A 10 -15.45 20.18 12.42
C LEU A 10 -15.98 21.43 13.12
N SER A 11 -15.76 21.62 14.43
CA SER A 11 -16.23 22.81 15.13
C SER A 11 -15.44 24.09 14.79
N GLN A 12 -14.32 23.99 14.07
CA GLN A 12 -13.50 25.14 13.66
C GLN A 12 -13.90 25.72 12.29
N SER A 13 -14.81 25.08 11.56
CA SER A 13 -15.22 25.45 10.20
C SER A 13 -16.70 25.14 9.97
N ASN A 14 -17.35 25.82 9.02
CA ASN A 14 -18.68 25.43 8.56
C ASN A 14 -18.65 24.34 7.46
N GLU A 15 -17.47 23.85 7.11
CA GLU A 15 -17.29 22.78 6.14
C GLU A 15 -17.87 21.46 6.66
N THR A 16 -18.56 20.75 5.78
CA THR A 16 -19.00 19.38 6.02
C THR A 16 -17.80 18.43 6.04
N LEU A 17 -17.97 17.28 6.68
CA LEU A 17 -16.94 16.25 6.69
C LEU A 17 -16.53 15.79 5.28
N SER A 18 -17.48 15.82 4.33
CA SER A 18 -17.20 15.46 2.94
C SER A 18 -16.28 16.48 2.26
N GLU A 19 -16.49 17.78 2.47
CA GLU A 19 -15.65 18.84 1.92
C GLU A 19 -14.23 18.77 2.48
N ILE A 20 -14.10 18.59 3.80
CA ILE A 20 -12.79 18.41 4.44
C ILE A 20 -12.07 17.19 3.86
N HIS A 21 -12.77 16.06 3.72
CA HIS A 21 -12.18 14.86 3.11
C HIS A 21 -11.75 15.10 1.67
N GLN A 22 -12.56 15.78 0.85
CA GLN A 22 -12.25 16.10 -0.54
C GLN A 22 -11.07 17.08 -0.69
N SER A 23 -10.82 17.93 0.31
CA SER A 23 -9.67 18.86 0.31
C SER A 23 -8.32 18.14 0.47
N LEU A 24 -8.32 16.91 0.98
CA LEU A 24 -7.10 16.12 1.16
C LEU A 24 -6.70 15.44 -0.15
N PRO A 25 -5.39 15.16 -0.34
CA PRO A 25 -4.93 14.32 -1.44
C PRO A 25 -5.68 12.98 -1.50
N GLN A 26 -6.29 12.69 -2.65
CA GLN A 26 -7.04 11.47 -2.88
C GLN A 26 -6.12 10.40 -3.49
N PHE A 27 -6.15 9.20 -2.92
CA PHE A 27 -5.41 8.05 -3.40
C PHE A 27 -6.31 6.82 -3.43
N GLU A 28 -5.99 5.90 -4.32
CA GLU A 28 -6.69 4.64 -4.50
C GLU A 28 -5.80 3.50 -4.04
N ILE A 29 -6.27 2.74 -3.04
CA ILE A 29 -5.57 1.58 -2.51
C ILE A 29 -6.12 0.28 -3.10
N ILE A 30 -5.22 -0.58 -3.54
CA ILE A 30 -5.51 -1.93 -4.02
C ILE A 30 -4.89 -2.93 -3.06
N LYS A 31 -5.69 -3.92 -2.71
CA LYS A 31 -5.34 -5.00 -1.80
C LYS A 31 -5.47 -6.31 -2.56
N ASP A 32 -4.35 -6.99 -2.74
CA ASP A 32 -4.27 -8.28 -3.41
C ASP A 32 -3.50 -9.30 -2.57
N LYS A 33 -3.55 -10.56 -2.96
CA LYS A 33 -2.89 -11.66 -2.26
C LYS A 33 -2.39 -12.73 -3.22
N VAL A 34 -1.29 -13.37 -2.83
CA VAL A 34 -0.71 -14.53 -3.53
C VAL A 34 -0.58 -15.68 -2.52
N SER A 35 -0.93 -16.90 -2.94
CA SER A 35 -0.73 -18.09 -2.10
C SER A 35 0.76 -18.42 -2.02
N LEU A 36 1.23 -18.79 -0.83
CA LEU A 36 2.62 -19.21 -0.58
C LEU A 36 2.76 -20.74 -0.51
N GLU A 37 1.78 -21.49 -0.98
CA GLU A 37 1.82 -22.97 -0.99
C GLU A 37 3.04 -23.48 -1.78
N GLY A 38 4.07 -23.94 -1.04
CA GLY A 38 5.30 -24.47 -1.62
C GLY A 38 6.33 -23.42 -2.06
N ILE A 39 6.12 -22.13 -1.78
CA ILE A 39 7.03 -21.03 -2.14
C ILE A 39 7.65 -20.45 -0.87
N ASP A 40 8.98 -20.33 -0.85
CA ASP A 40 9.69 -19.64 0.23
C ASP A 40 9.47 -18.11 0.12
N PRO A 41 8.86 -17.47 1.14
CA PRO A 41 8.66 -16.02 1.16
C PRO A 41 9.96 -15.22 1.07
N GLU A 42 11.07 -15.73 1.60
CA GLU A 42 12.35 -15.02 1.58
C GLU A 42 12.95 -14.98 0.17
N GLU A 43 12.83 -16.08 -0.58
CA GLU A 43 13.22 -16.12 -1.99
C GLU A 43 12.37 -15.16 -2.83
N LEU A 44 11.06 -15.09 -2.55
CA LEU A 44 10.16 -14.18 -3.22
C LEU A 44 10.55 -12.72 -2.99
N ILE A 45 10.82 -12.36 -1.73
CA ILE A 45 11.25 -11.01 -1.36
C ILE A 45 12.61 -10.68 -2.03
N LYS A 46 13.53 -11.63 -2.11
CA LYS A 46 14.80 -11.46 -2.82
C LYS A 46 14.62 -11.23 -4.33
N LYS A 47 13.69 -11.94 -4.98
CA LYS A 47 13.36 -11.72 -6.40
C LYS A 47 12.77 -10.34 -6.64
N VAL A 48 11.82 -9.93 -5.79
CA VAL A 48 11.13 -8.64 -5.93
C VAL A 48 12.02 -7.47 -5.47
N SER A 49 13.05 -7.73 -4.66
CA SER A 49 13.97 -6.72 -4.12
C SER A 49 14.69 -5.87 -5.18
N GLY A 50 14.92 -6.41 -6.38
CA GLY A 50 15.60 -5.70 -7.49
C GLY A 50 14.65 -5.15 -8.56
N LEU A 51 13.34 -5.17 -8.32
CA LEU A 51 12.32 -4.86 -9.32
C LEU A 51 12.17 -3.34 -9.54
N PHE A 52 12.38 -2.54 -8.49
CA PHE A 52 12.29 -1.08 -8.50
C PHE A 52 13.54 -0.48 -7.86
N ASN A 53 14.43 0.07 -8.70
CA ASN A 53 15.68 0.71 -8.25
C ASN A 53 15.51 2.22 -8.04
N ASP A 54 14.43 2.78 -8.55
CA ASP A 54 14.05 4.19 -8.50
C ASP A 54 13.20 4.54 -7.27
N ALA A 55 12.96 3.58 -6.38
CA ALA A 55 12.09 3.70 -5.22
C ALA A 55 12.86 3.55 -3.91
N ASP A 56 12.44 4.27 -2.88
CA ASP A 56 12.93 4.06 -1.53
C ASP A 56 12.42 2.73 -0.99
N LYS A 57 13.38 1.87 -0.63
CA LYS A 57 13.12 0.50 -0.23
C LYS A 57 13.22 0.34 1.29
N ASN A 58 12.19 -0.25 1.90
CA ASN A 58 12.14 -0.61 3.31
C ASN A 58 11.85 -2.11 3.46
N THR A 59 12.64 -2.81 4.27
CA THR A 59 12.54 -4.28 4.47
C THR A 59 12.21 -4.70 5.90
N LEU A 60 11.68 -3.79 6.75
CA LEU A 60 11.41 -4.09 8.16
C LEU A 60 10.24 -5.08 8.35
N ASP A 61 9.20 -4.98 7.53
CA ASP A 61 8.02 -5.86 7.55
C ASP A 61 7.71 -6.34 6.13
N GLY A 62 8.50 -7.29 5.63
CA GLY A 62 8.45 -7.71 4.23
C GLY A 62 9.26 -6.78 3.33
N ILE A 63 8.67 -6.23 2.27
CA ILE A 63 9.32 -5.25 1.40
C ILE A 63 8.34 -4.18 0.92
N LYS A 64 8.65 -2.92 1.20
CA LYS A 64 7.91 -1.75 0.76
C LYS A 64 8.78 -0.89 -0.14
N PHE A 65 8.26 -0.54 -1.31
CA PHE A 65 8.81 0.45 -2.22
C PHE A 65 7.96 1.71 -2.16
N THR A 66 8.59 2.85 -1.95
CA THR A 66 7.93 4.15 -1.81
C THR A 66 8.51 5.13 -2.83
N TRP A 67 7.63 5.83 -3.51
CA TRP A 67 7.93 7.01 -4.32
C TRP A 67 7.19 8.21 -3.73
N ASP A 68 7.37 9.40 -4.30
CA ASP A 68 6.73 10.63 -3.82
C ASP A 68 5.19 10.56 -3.76
N ASP A 69 4.57 9.89 -4.74
CA ASP A 69 3.12 9.89 -4.93
C ASP A 69 2.47 8.50 -4.83
N LYS A 70 3.24 7.44 -4.59
CA LYS A 70 2.73 6.06 -4.60
C LYS A 70 3.63 5.12 -3.81
N TRP A 71 3.08 3.97 -3.44
CA TRP A 71 3.86 2.92 -2.80
C TRP A 71 3.29 1.54 -3.11
N VAL A 72 4.15 0.52 -3.00
CA VAL A 72 3.73 -0.89 -3.00
C VAL A 72 4.41 -1.63 -1.86
N HIS A 73 3.64 -2.42 -1.12
CA HIS A 73 4.08 -3.15 0.05
C HIS A 73 3.70 -4.61 -0.07
N LEU A 74 4.69 -5.48 -0.08
CA LEU A 74 4.53 -6.90 0.05
C LEU A 74 4.83 -7.27 1.50
N ARG A 75 3.88 -7.91 2.18
CA ARG A 75 4.12 -8.50 3.50
C ARG A 75 3.61 -9.94 3.61
N LYS A 76 4.33 -10.76 4.37
CA LYS A 76 3.87 -12.10 4.71
C LYS A 76 2.70 -11.99 5.67
N SER A 77 1.69 -12.84 5.50
CA SER A 77 0.65 -12.97 6.52
C SER A 77 1.18 -13.73 7.74
N ASN A 78 0.97 -13.19 8.93
CA ASN A 78 1.34 -13.86 10.17
C ASN A 78 0.43 -15.05 10.51
N THR A 79 -0.78 -15.09 9.97
CA THR A 79 -1.83 -16.05 10.35
C THR A 79 -2.24 -17.00 9.22
N GLU A 80 -1.81 -16.75 7.99
CA GLU A 80 -2.23 -17.49 6.80
C GLU A 80 -1.02 -17.70 5.87
N PRO A 81 -0.95 -18.80 5.09
CA PRO A 81 0.14 -19.03 4.13
C PRO A 81 -0.05 -18.20 2.86
N ILE A 82 -0.15 -16.87 3.00
CA ILE A 82 -0.33 -15.94 1.88
C ILE A 82 0.62 -14.75 1.98
N MET A 83 1.02 -14.24 0.82
CA MET A 83 1.71 -12.97 0.67
C MET A 83 0.68 -11.89 0.32
N ARG A 84 0.58 -10.85 1.12
CA ARG A 84 -0.32 -9.71 0.86
C ARG A 84 0.42 -8.65 0.08
N ILE A 85 -0.21 -8.13 -0.97
CA ILE A 85 0.32 -7.06 -1.81
C ILE A 85 -0.63 -5.88 -1.69
N TYR A 86 -0.12 -4.76 -1.19
CA TYR A 86 -0.85 -3.51 -1.11
C TYR A 86 -0.18 -2.50 -2.03
N ALA A 87 -0.95 -1.80 -2.85
CA ALA A 87 -0.44 -0.68 -3.60
C ALA A 87 -1.39 0.50 -3.48
N GLU A 88 -0.85 1.70 -3.30
CA GLU A 88 -1.61 2.93 -3.24
C GLU A 88 -0.98 3.93 -4.19
N ALA A 89 -1.81 4.62 -4.98
CA ALA A 89 -1.38 5.60 -5.97
C ALA A 89 -2.51 6.61 -6.23
N PRO A 90 -2.26 7.74 -6.90
CA PRO A 90 -3.28 8.79 -7.11
C PRO A 90 -4.45 8.32 -7.98
N ASN A 91 -4.27 7.22 -8.72
CA ASN A 91 -5.32 6.60 -9.52
C ASN A 91 -5.24 5.07 -9.44
N LYS A 92 -6.42 4.45 -9.54
CA LYS A 92 -6.59 3.00 -9.44
C LYS A 92 -5.76 2.23 -10.47
N ASP A 93 -5.63 2.72 -11.70
CA ASP A 93 -4.84 2.05 -12.74
C ASP A 93 -3.34 2.03 -12.44
N SER A 94 -2.81 3.09 -11.82
CA SER A 94 -1.41 3.14 -11.38
C SER A 94 -1.14 2.18 -10.24
N ALA A 95 -2.04 2.12 -9.26
CA ALA A 95 -1.98 1.11 -8.20
C ALA A 95 -2.06 -0.32 -8.80
N LYS A 96 -2.94 -0.57 -9.78
CA LYS A 96 -3.03 -1.88 -10.46
C LYS A 96 -1.75 -2.22 -11.20
N LYS A 97 -1.12 -1.24 -11.87
CA LYS A 97 0.14 -1.45 -12.59
C LYS A 97 1.25 -1.87 -11.62
N LEU A 98 1.34 -1.25 -10.43
CA LEU A 98 2.29 -1.65 -9.39
C LEU A 98 2.06 -3.10 -8.95
N VAL A 99 0.82 -3.47 -8.62
CA VAL A 99 0.48 -4.85 -8.22
C VAL A 99 0.80 -5.85 -9.33
N LYS A 100 0.40 -5.57 -10.57
CA LYS A 100 0.70 -6.45 -11.73
C LYS A 100 2.19 -6.60 -11.97
N ARG A 101 2.97 -5.52 -11.81
CA ARG A 101 4.42 -5.55 -11.99
C ARG A 101 5.09 -6.44 -10.95
N VAL A 102 4.63 -6.36 -9.70
CA VAL A 102 5.05 -7.27 -8.65
C VAL A 102 4.66 -8.71 -8.98
N GLN A 103 3.39 -8.96 -9.34
CA GLN A 103 2.88 -10.30 -9.69
C GLN A 103 3.63 -10.93 -10.86
N SER A 104 4.10 -10.14 -11.84
CA SER A 104 4.87 -10.67 -12.97
C SER A 104 6.26 -11.22 -12.61
N CYS A 105 6.74 -10.97 -11.39
CA CYS A 105 8.02 -11.47 -10.88
C CYS A 105 7.88 -12.59 -9.84
N ILE A 106 6.64 -12.92 -9.46
CA ILE A 106 6.29 -14.02 -8.55
C ILE A 106 6.01 -15.26 -9.38
#